data_AF-A0A7C6HLD4-F1
#
_entry.id   AF-A0A7C6HLD4-F1
#
_cell.length_a   1.000
_cell.length_b   1.000
_cell.length_c   1.000
_cell.angle_alpha   90.00
_cell.angle_beta   90.00
_cell.angle_gamma   90.00
#
_symmetry.space_group_name_H-M   'P 1'
#
loop_
_entity.id
_entity.type
_entity.pdbx_description
1 polymer ?
#
loop_
_entity_poly.entity_id
_entity_poly.type
_entity_poly.pdbx_seq_one_letter_code
_entity_poly.pdbx_strand_id
1 'polypeptide(L)'
;MKKSIEVQFDEEMLEYIQDLQLKTVTFGGYDRDDVFAQFRALINKARDVCSGLTEQMVSETERGVISNFAKEEGIAEDYPDENSLLEQMKIAQSTIEALQRELQAVESEAHEAKGREHNAVKALNQEKLDYQNELEKLQSEVSELKQENAELQKQKTEEEQRQETMDQASAILREARLEGARLIDDARAKIDQEILLGRALSKEEESKAKKDIQVLTDELDELAQACLEHRRYLSQSTTLLLEVLQFAETGENMATAALDRSHNDQVNAVLDRYEQDAETEEEWQEEDEYWQPEVHHEPEQEDAEQEEHSDDVWHPETEWQPEELIASEDGVKPEDDILEGLAYEEGGDSEH
;
A
#
# COMPACT_ATOMS: atom_id res chain seq x y z
N MET A 1 -78.70 31.55 -19.72
CA MET A 1 -79.03 31.73 -18.28
C MET A 1 -77.79 32.25 -17.60
N LYS A 2 -77.80 33.48 -17.06
CA LYS A 2 -76.68 33.98 -16.24
C LYS A 2 -76.64 33.13 -14.98
N LYS A 3 -75.53 32.42 -14.74
CA LYS A 3 -75.33 31.66 -13.51
C LYS A 3 -75.42 32.63 -12.32
N SER A 4 -76.02 32.23 -11.20
CA SER A 4 -76.00 33.08 -10.01
C SER A 4 -74.55 33.31 -9.58
N ILE A 5 -74.26 34.46 -9.01
CA ILE A 5 -72.91 34.83 -8.54
C ILE A 5 -72.37 33.78 -7.55
N GLU A 6 -73.26 33.15 -6.77
CA GLU A 6 -72.91 32.03 -5.89
C GLU A 6 -72.36 30.81 -6.65
N VAL A 7 -72.95 30.46 -7.80
CA VAL A 7 -72.50 29.33 -8.61
C VAL A 7 -71.19 29.63 -9.32
N GLN A 8 -70.97 30.89 -9.73
CA GLN A 8 -69.68 31.31 -10.31
C GLN A 8 -68.57 31.33 -9.25
N PHE A 9 -68.87 31.82 -8.05
CA PHE A 9 -67.93 31.81 -6.93
C PHE A 9 -67.58 30.38 -6.48
N ASP A 10 -68.57 29.48 -6.37
CA ASP A 10 -68.32 28.08 -6.01
C ASP A 10 -67.51 27.34 -7.11
N GLU A 11 -67.72 27.66 -8.40
CA GLU A 11 -66.91 27.12 -9.52
C GLU A 11 -65.45 27.60 -9.47
N GLU A 12 -65.22 28.91 -9.35
CA GLU A 12 -63.85 29.49 -9.30
C GLU A 12 -63.07 29.04 -8.06
N MET A 13 -63.75 28.92 -6.92
CA MET A 13 -63.11 28.47 -5.68
C MET A 13 -62.80 26.97 -5.67
N LEU A 14 -63.61 26.14 -6.34
CA LEU A 14 -63.32 24.71 -6.52
C LEU A 14 -62.12 24.49 -7.44
N GLU A 15 -62.00 25.29 -8.51
CA GLU A 15 -60.84 25.30 -9.40
C GLU A 15 -59.57 25.73 -8.65
N TYR A 16 -59.67 26.79 -7.84
CA TYR A 16 -58.57 27.25 -6.97
C TYR A 16 -58.12 26.20 -5.94
N ILE A 17 -59.04 25.46 -5.32
CA ILE A 17 -58.70 24.37 -4.38
C ILE A 17 -58.03 23.20 -5.09
N GLN A 18 -58.43 22.88 -6.33
CA GLN A 18 -57.80 21.82 -7.12
C GLN A 18 -56.37 22.22 -7.51
N ASP A 19 -56.13 23.47 -7.90
CA ASP A 19 -54.79 23.99 -8.15
C ASP A 19 -53.92 24.01 -6.88
N LEU A 20 -54.52 24.23 -5.71
CA LEU A 20 -53.84 24.17 -4.42
C LEU A 20 -53.38 22.76 -4.01
N GLN A 21 -53.81 21.68 -4.69
CA GLN A 21 -53.31 20.33 -4.45
C GLN A 21 -51.84 20.12 -4.87
N LEU A 22 -51.18 21.15 -5.42
CA LEU A 22 -49.74 21.14 -5.71
C LEU A 22 -48.90 21.25 -4.43
N LYS A 23 -48.50 20.06 -3.95
CA LYS A 23 -47.37 19.74 -3.05
C LYS A 23 -47.46 20.26 -1.61
N THR A 24 -47.84 19.37 -0.70
CA THR A 24 -47.68 19.43 0.76
C THR A 24 -46.23 19.60 1.27
N VAL A 25 -45.26 19.86 0.39
CA VAL A 25 -43.84 20.06 0.71
C VAL A 25 -43.48 21.56 0.81
N THR A 26 -44.32 22.47 0.29
CA THR A 26 -44.05 23.92 0.29
C THR A 26 -44.58 24.67 1.51
N PHE A 27 -45.36 24.03 2.39
CA PHE A 27 -45.94 24.66 3.58
C PHE A 27 -45.07 24.56 4.84
N GLY A 28 -43.76 24.35 4.73
CA GLY A 28 -42.80 24.61 5.82
C GLY A 28 -43.09 23.97 7.19
N GLY A 29 -43.85 22.87 7.26
CA GLY A 29 -44.22 22.19 8.52
C GLY A 29 -45.59 22.54 9.11
N TYR A 30 -46.45 23.28 8.41
CA TYR A 30 -47.85 23.47 8.84
C TYR A 30 -48.69 22.22 8.60
N ASP A 31 -49.57 21.89 9.56
CA ASP A 31 -50.50 20.77 9.44
C ASP A 31 -51.52 21.04 8.31
N ARG A 32 -51.72 20.02 7.48
CA ARG A 32 -52.58 20.07 6.30
C ARG A 32 -54.00 20.46 6.69
N ASP A 33 -54.50 19.87 7.77
CA ASP A 33 -55.90 20.05 8.20
C ASP A 33 -56.16 21.48 8.71
N ASP A 34 -55.18 22.11 9.35
CA ASP A 34 -55.26 23.50 9.81
C ASP A 34 -55.29 24.49 8.64
N VAL A 35 -54.47 24.25 7.61
CA VAL A 35 -54.44 25.08 6.40
C VAL A 35 -55.77 24.96 5.63
N PHE A 36 -56.29 23.74 5.46
CA PHE A 36 -57.61 23.54 4.84
C PHE A 36 -58.75 24.16 5.64
N ALA A 37 -58.68 24.13 6.97
CA ALA A 37 -59.68 24.79 7.83
C ALA A 37 -59.65 26.32 7.66
N GLN A 38 -58.46 26.93 7.59
CA GLN A 38 -58.31 28.36 7.35
C GLN A 38 -58.78 28.77 5.94
N PHE A 39 -58.46 27.98 4.92
CA PHE A 39 -58.99 28.22 3.57
C PHE A 39 -60.51 28.17 3.55
N ARG A 40 -61.14 27.11 4.09
CA ARG A 40 -62.61 27.04 4.17
C ARG A 40 -63.24 28.23 4.90
N ALA A 41 -62.62 28.72 5.98
CA ALA A 41 -63.11 29.89 6.70
C ALA A 41 -63.07 31.16 5.84
N LEU A 42 -62.02 31.34 5.03
CA LEU A 42 -61.90 32.44 4.08
C LEU A 42 -62.95 32.36 2.94
N ILE A 43 -63.20 31.16 2.41
CA ILE A 43 -64.23 30.96 1.37
C ILE A 43 -65.62 31.35 1.90
N ASN A 44 -65.97 30.88 3.09
CA ASN A 44 -67.26 31.20 3.71
C ASN A 44 -67.40 32.71 3.95
N LYS A 45 -66.33 33.37 4.39
CA LYS A 45 -66.33 34.83 4.60
C LYS A 45 -66.48 35.62 3.29
N ALA A 46 -65.88 35.15 2.20
CA ALA A 46 -66.04 35.77 0.89
C ALA A 46 -67.46 35.53 0.32
N ARG A 47 -68.04 34.35 0.54
CA ARG A 47 -69.44 34.04 0.20
C ARG A 47 -70.41 34.99 0.91
N ASP A 48 -70.20 35.27 2.19
CA ASP A 48 -71.03 36.22 2.97
C ASP A 48 -70.92 37.67 2.47
N VAL A 49 -69.76 38.08 1.94
CA VAL A 49 -69.58 39.42 1.34
C VAL A 49 -70.30 39.51 -0.01
N CYS A 50 -70.21 38.46 -0.83
CA CYS A 50 -70.88 38.41 -2.12
C CYS A 50 -72.41 38.40 -1.98
N SER A 51 -72.97 37.66 -1.02
CA SER A 51 -74.41 37.66 -0.77
C SER A 51 -74.89 39.05 -0.33
N GLY A 52 -74.18 39.71 0.58
CA GLY A 52 -74.49 41.08 1.01
C GLY A 52 -74.50 42.10 -0.13
N LEU A 53 -73.55 42.02 -1.06
CA LEU A 53 -73.48 42.90 -2.25
C LEU A 53 -74.64 42.66 -3.24
N THR A 54 -75.06 41.41 -3.40
CA THR A 54 -76.19 41.07 -4.28
C THR A 54 -77.53 41.55 -3.73
N GLU A 55 -77.76 41.43 -2.42
CA GLU A 55 -78.97 41.97 -1.77
C GLU A 55 -79.03 43.49 -1.88
N GLN A 56 -77.89 44.17 -1.77
CA GLN A 56 -77.80 45.62 -1.87
C GLN A 56 -78.10 46.12 -3.30
N MET A 57 -77.55 45.51 -4.35
CA MET A 57 -77.82 45.89 -5.73
C MET A 57 -79.27 45.63 -6.17
N VAL A 58 -79.88 44.52 -5.74
CA VAL A 58 -81.30 44.24 -6.06
C VAL A 58 -82.20 45.32 -5.43
N SER A 59 -81.92 45.70 -4.18
CA SER A 59 -82.69 46.74 -3.48
C SER A 59 -82.59 48.14 -4.11
N GLU A 60 -81.46 48.49 -4.72
CA GLU A 60 -81.28 49.77 -5.42
C GLU A 60 -81.97 49.77 -6.79
N THR A 61 -81.96 48.64 -7.49
CA THR A 61 -82.57 48.51 -8.82
C THR A 61 -84.11 48.57 -8.74
N GLU A 62 -84.70 47.94 -7.72
CA GLU A 62 -86.15 48.00 -7.47
C GLU A 62 -86.64 49.42 -7.12
N ARG A 63 -85.75 50.24 -6.51
CA ARG A 63 -86.05 51.64 -6.16
C ARG A 63 -86.06 52.58 -7.37
N GLY A 64 -85.25 52.30 -8.39
CA GLY A 64 -85.15 53.12 -9.61
C GLY A 64 -86.30 52.93 -10.59
N VAL A 65 -86.83 51.71 -10.72
CA VAL A 65 -87.86 51.37 -11.73
C VAL A 65 -89.24 51.95 -11.37
N ILE A 66 -89.56 52.08 -10.07
CA ILE A 66 -90.86 52.62 -9.63
C ILE A 66 -90.96 54.15 -9.85
N SER A 67 -89.84 54.86 -9.96
CA SER A 67 -89.82 56.32 -10.11
C SER A 67 -90.14 56.81 -11.54
N ASN A 68 -89.94 55.98 -12.57
CA ASN A 68 -89.99 56.44 -13.97
C ASN A 68 -91.33 56.21 -14.69
N PHE A 69 -92.28 55.47 -14.08
CA PHE A 69 -93.59 55.20 -14.68
C PHE A 69 -94.69 56.22 -14.30
N ALA A 70 -94.38 57.25 -13.50
CA ALA A 70 -95.39 58.15 -12.93
C ALA A 70 -95.58 59.49 -13.66
N LYS A 71 -94.94 59.74 -14.80
CA LYS A 71 -95.07 61.02 -15.53
C LYS A 71 -95.11 60.81 -17.05
N GLU A 72 -96.31 60.79 -17.61
CA GLU A 72 -96.74 61.55 -18.81
C GLU A 72 -98.04 60.98 -19.38
N GLU A 73 -99.18 61.56 -18.97
CA GLU A 73 -100.45 61.52 -19.72
C GLU A 73 -101.02 62.94 -19.76
N GLY A 74 -101.39 63.44 -20.94
CA GLY A 74 -102.06 64.72 -21.11
C GLY A 74 -102.07 65.29 -22.53
N ILE A 75 -102.84 64.66 -23.42
CA ILE A 75 -103.20 65.13 -24.77
C ILE A 75 -104.30 66.22 -24.68
N ALA A 76 -104.26 67.25 -25.53
CA ALA A 76 -105.46 67.96 -25.96
C ALA A 76 -105.29 68.56 -27.37
N GLU A 77 -106.18 68.13 -28.27
CA GLU A 77 -106.26 68.42 -29.70
C GLU A 77 -106.82 69.83 -29.97
N ASP A 78 -106.15 70.58 -30.83
CA ASP A 78 -106.69 71.70 -31.60
C ASP A 78 -106.54 71.31 -33.08
N TYR A 79 -107.61 71.38 -33.87
CA TYR A 79 -107.58 70.98 -35.29
C TYR A 79 -106.65 71.93 -36.07
N PRO A 80 -105.56 71.45 -36.71
CA PRO A 80 -104.65 72.33 -37.42
C PRO A 80 -105.25 72.75 -38.77
N ASP A 81 -105.03 74.00 -39.16
CA ASP A 81 -105.18 74.51 -40.52
C ASP A 81 -104.44 73.60 -41.53
N GLU A 82 -104.96 73.42 -42.76
CA GLU A 82 -104.36 72.52 -43.77
C GLU A 82 -102.89 72.88 -44.07
N ASN A 83 -102.54 74.16 -43.98
CA ASN A 83 -101.14 74.62 -44.08
C ASN A 83 -100.29 74.20 -42.88
N SER A 84 -100.83 74.21 -41.65
CA SER A 84 -100.14 73.75 -40.43
C SER A 84 -99.92 72.24 -40.42
N LEU A 85 -100.87 71.48 -40.97
CA LEU A 85 -100.77 70.02 -41.09
C LEU A 85 -99.70 69.63 -42.13
N LEU A 86 -99.63 70.37 -43.25
CA LEU A 86 -98.62 70.18 -44.29
C LEU A 86 -97.20 70.53 -43.80
N GLU A 87 -97.08 71.55 -42.95
CA GLU A 87 -95.83 72.00 -42.35
C GLU A 87 -95.35 71.01 -41.27
N GLN A 88 -96.26 70.51 -40.42
CA GLN A 88 -95.98 69.41 -39.48
C GLN A 88 -95.58 68.13 -40.22
N MET A 89 -96.23 67.81 -41.34
CA MET A 89 -95.89 66.63 -42.15
C MET A 89 -94.50 66.77 -42.79
N LYS A 90 -94.12 67.96 -43.27
CA LYS A 90 -92.75 68.24 -43.75
C LYS A 90 -91.70 68.14 -42.63
N ILE A 91 -92.00 68.67 -41.45
CA ILE A 91 -91.12 68.55 -40.28
C ILE A 91 -90.95 67.08 -39.92
N ALA A 92 -92.04 66.32 -39.83
CA ALA A 92 -92.03 64.88 -39.57
C ALA A 92 -91.27 64.09 -40.64
N GLN A 93 -91.37 64.46 -41.91
CA GLN A 93 -90.61 63.82 -42.98
C GLN A 93 -89.10 64.10 -42.85
N SER A 94 -88.74 65.35 -42.53
CA SER A 94 -87.34 65.72 -42.30
C SER A 94 -86.73 65.04 -41.07
N THR A 95 -87.52 64.84 -40.01
CA THR A 95 -87.07 64.13 -38.80
C THR A 95 -86.96 62.63 -39.04
N ILE A 96 -87.88 62.03 -39.80
CA ILE A 96 -87.77 60.63 -40.23
C ILE A 96 -86.52 60.41 -41.08
N GLU A 97 -86.22 61.31 -42.03
CA GLU A 97 -85.00 61.23 -42.83
C GLU A 97 -83.72 61.45 -42.00
N ALA A 98 -83.75 62.35 -41.01
CA ALA A 98 -82.65 62.54 -40.07
C ALA A 98 -82.41 61.30 -39.22
N LEU A 99 -83.47 60.72 -38.65
CA LEU A 99 -83.42 59.48 -37.88
C LEU A 99 -82.95 58.29 -38.72
N GLN A 100 -83.33 58.21 -40.00
CA GLN A 100 -82.83 57.17 -40.90
C GLN A 100 -81.34 57.29 -41.18
N ARG A 101 -80.80 58.52 -41.32
CA ARG A 101 -79.35 58.74 -41.45
C ARG A 101 -78.60 58.40 -40.17
N GLU A 102 -79.14 58.77 -39.00
CA GLU A 102 -78.57 58.39 -37.71
C GLU A 102 -78.61 56.88 -37.50
N LEU A 103 -79.71 56.21 -37.86
CA LEU A 103 -79.81 54.75 -37.79
C LEU A 103 -78.76 54.07 -38.68
N GLN A 104 -78.59 54.53 -39.92
CA GLN A 104 -77.53 54.03 -40.82
C GLN A 104 -76.12 54.29 -40.28
N ALA A 105 -75.87 55.45 -39.67
CA ALA A 105 -74.59 55.76 -39.05
C ALA A 105 -74.31 54.82 -37.87
N VAL A 106 -75.30 54.60 -36.99
CA VAL A 106 -75.21 53.66 -35.87
C VAL A 106 -75.03 52.22 -36.35
N GLU A 107 -75.73 51.79 -37.40
CA GLU A 107 -75.55 50.47 -38.00
C GLU A 107 -74.13 50.29 -38.57
N SER A 108 -73.58 51.32 -39.23
CA SER A 108 -72.22 51.29 -39.76
C SER A 108 -71.17 51.22 -38.64
N GLU A 109 -71.34 52.02 -37.58
CA GLU A 109 -70.44 52.03 -36.42
C GLU A 109 -70.52 50.72 -35.64
N ALA A 110 -71.72 50.13 -35.51
CA ALA A 110 -71.90 48.81 -34.93
C ALA A 110 -71.24 47.70 -35.75
N HIS A 111 -71.24 47.82 -37.09
CA HIS A 111 -70.56 46.86 -37.96
C HIS A 111 -69.03 46.96 -37.83
N GLU A 112 -68.49 48.19 -37.76
CA GLU A 112 -67.08 48.43 -37.51
C GLU A 112 -66.64 47.98 -36.11
N ALA A 113 -67.46 48.22 -35.09
CA ALA A 113 -67.21 47.76 -33.71
C ALA A 113 -67.14 46.23 -33.65
N LYS A 114 -68.05 45.52 -34.33
CA LYS A 114 -68.00 44.06 -34.47
C LYS A 114 -66.74 43.58 -35.20
N GLY A 115 -66.29 44.31 -36.22
CA GLY A 115 -65.03 44.02 -36.92
C GLY A 115 -63.81 44.16 -36.01
N ARG A 116 -63.77 45.22 -35.19
CA ARG A 116 -62.73 45.44 -34.18
C ARG A 116 -62.73 44.36 -33.11
N GLU A 117 -63.91 44.01 -32.59
CA GLU A 117 -64.08 42.95 -31.59
C GLU A 117 -63.63 41.59 -32.14
N HIS A 118 -64.02 41.23 -33.35
CA HIS A 118 -63.59 39.98 -33.99
C HIS A 118 -62.08 39.89 -34.17
N ASN A 119 -61.43 41.00 -34.54
CA ASN A 119 -59.98 41.06 -34.68
C ASN A 119 -59.27 40.96 -33.32
N ALA A 120 -59.81 41.60 -32.27
CA ALA A 120 -59.29 41.49 -30.91
C ALA A 120 -59.43 40.05 -30.37
N VAL A 121 -60.58 39.40 -30.59
CA VAL A 121 -60.81 37.99 -30.21
C VAL A 121 -59.85 37.06 -30.94
N LYS A 122 -59.58 37.29 -32.23
CA LYS A 122 -58.57 36.52 -32.97
C LYS A 122 -57.17 36.69 -32.39
N ALA A 123 -56.76 37.91 -32.05
CA ALA A 123 -55.45 38.18 -31.45
C ALA A 123 -55.30 37.47 -30.10
N LEU A 124 -56.31 37.58 -29.23
CA LEU A 124 -56.31 36.89 -27.93
C LEU A 124 -56.30 35.36 -28.06
N ASN A 125 -57.02 34.80 -29.05
CA ASN A 125 -56.98 33.37 -29.31
C ASN A 125 -55.61 32.90 -29.82
N GLN A 126 -54.92 33.72 -30.62
CA GLN A 126 -53.57 33.41 -31.07
C GLN A 126 -52.59 33.44 -29.89
N GLU A 127 -52.65 34.49 -29.06
CA GLU A 127 -51.79 34.60 -27.87
C GLU A 127 -52.03 33.43 -26.90
N LYS A 128 -53.30 33.03 -26.69
CA LYS A 128 -53.65 31.85 -25.90
C LYS A 128 -53.02 30.57 -26.47
N LEU A 129 -53.01 30.40 -27.79
CA LEU A 129 -52.39 29.24 -28.44
C LEU A 129 -50.87 29.26 -28.26
N ASP A 130 -50.24 30.42 -28.37
CA ASP A 130 -48.80 30.57 -28.18
C ASP A 130 -48.40 30.23 -26.73
N TYR A 131 -49.14 30.70 -25.73
CA TYR A 131 -48.92 30.30 -24.33
C TYR A 131 -49.16 28.82 -24.07
N GLN A 132 -50.14 28.20 -24.75
CA GLN A 132 -50.37 26.75 -24.63
C GLN A 132 -49.17 25.97 -25.17
N ASN A 133 -48.63 26.35 -26.32
CA ASN A 133 -47.45 25.72 -26.89
C ASN A 133 -46.21 25.88 -25.99
N GLU A 134 -46.03 27.07 -25.38
CA GLU A 134 -44.92 27.31 -24.45
C GLU A 134 -45.06 26.50 -23.16
N LEU A 135 -46.29 26.36 -22.64
CA LEU A 135 -46.59 25.47 -21.51
C LEU A 135 -46.25 24.01 -21.81
N GLU A 136 -46.63 23.50 -22.99
CA GLU A 136 -46.29 22.14 -23.40
C GLU A 136 -44.78 21.94 -23.51
N LYS A 137 -44.06 22.92 -24.06
CA LYS A 137 -42.59 22.88 -24.16
C LYS A 137 -41.92 22.88 -22.78
N LEU A 138 -42.35 23.76 -21.88
CA LEU A 138 -41.83 23.80 -20.51
C LEU A 138 -42.16 22.50 -19.75
N GLN A 139 -43.33 21.91 -19.99
CA GLN A 139 -43.68 20.61 -19.42
C GLN A 139 -42.75 19.50 -19.92
N SER A 140 -42.38 19.48 -21.21
CA SER A 140 -41.41 18.53 -21.73
C SER A 140 -40.02 18.73 -21.12
N GLU A 141 -39.51 19.97 -21.06
CA GLU A 141 -38.20 20.29 -20.48
C GLU A 141 -38.14 19.89 -19.00
N VAL A 142 -39.20 20.16 -18.23
CA VAL A 142 -39.29 19.74 -16.82
C VAL A 142 -39.30 18.21 -16.67
N SER A 143 -39.88 17.49 -17.63
CA SER A 143 -39.87 16.02 -17.61
C SER A 143 -38.48 15.45 -17.90
N GLU A 144 -37.76 16.03 -18.85
CA GLU A 144 -36.39 15.65 -19.19
C GLU A 144 -35.44 15.94 -18.03
N LEU A 145 -35.50 17.13 -17.44
CA LEU A 145 -34.68 17.50 -16.28
C LEU A 145 -34.96 16.61 -15.06
N LYS A 146 -36.19 16.15 -14.86
CA LYS A 146 -36.51 15.19 -13.79
C LYS A 146 -35.88 13.83 -14.05
N GLN A 147 -35.88 13.38 -15.30
CA GLN A 147 -35.22 12.12 -15.67
C GLN A 147 -33.71 12.23 -15.47
N GLU A 148 -33.09 13.31 -15.95
CA GLU A 148 -31.65 13.57 -15.78
C GLU A 148 -31.28 13.63 -14.29
N ASN A 149 -32.07 14.30 -13.46
CA ASN A 149 -31.82 14.36 -12.01
C ASN A 149 -31.94 12.98 -11.34
N ALA A 150 -32.89 12.14 -11.79
CA ALA A 150 -33.00 10.76 -11.30
C ALA A 150 -31.78 9.90 -11.72
N GLU A 151 -31.29 10.07 -12.94
CA GLU A 151 -30.08 9.40 -13.44
C GLU A 151 -28.83 9.86 -12.68
N LEU A 152 -28.69 11.17 -12.44
CA LEU A 152 -27.59 11.74 -11.64
C LEU A 152 -27.63 11.28 -10.19
N GLN A 153 -28.82 11.19 -9.58
CA GLN A 153 -28.96 10.63 -8.23
C GLN A 153 -28.53 9.17 -8.19
N LYS A 154 -28.89 8.38 -9.20
CA LYS A 154 -28.45 6.99 -9.32
C LYS A 154 -26.92 6.90 -9.44
N GLN A 155 -26.32 7.68 -10.34
CA GLN A 155 -24.86 7.73 -10.49
C GLN A 155 -24.17 8.15 -9.19
N LYS A 156 -24.72 9.12 -8.47
CA LYS A 156 -24.19 9.54 -7.17
C LYS A 156 -24.19 8.38 -6.17
N THR A 157 -25.28 7.63 -6.07
CA THR A 157 -25.34 6.46 -5.16
C THR A 157 -24.38 5.34 -5.58
N GLU A 158 -24.18 5.15 -6.88
CA GLU A 158 -23.19 4.18 -7.40
C GLU A 158 -21.77 4.61 -7.04
N GLU A 159 -21.43 5.90 -7.12
CA GLU A 159 -20.10 6.38 -6.71
C GLU A 159 -19.90 6.41 -5.21
N GLU A 160 -20.92 6.68 -4.42
CA GLU A 160 -20.86 6.50 -2.96
C GLU A 160 -20.55 5.04 -2.62
N GLN A 161 -21.19 4.08 -3.28
CA GLN A 161 -20.87 2.65 -3.11
C GLN A 161 -19.45 2.31 -3.57
N ARG A 162 -18.99 2.84 -4.72
CA ARG A 162 -17.61 2.63 -5.16
C ARG A 162 -16.61 3.19 -4.15
N GLN A 163 -16.86 4.38 -3.60
CA GLN A 163 -16.00 4.96 -2.57
C GLN A 163 -15.97 4.11 -1.30
N GLU A 164 -17.11 3.63 -0.83
CA GLU A 164 -17.17 2.71 0.31
C GLU A 164 -16.36 1.42 0.05
N THR A 165 -16.45 0.84 -1.15
CA THR A 165 -15.63 -0.35 -1.49
C THR A 165 -14.14 -0.04 -1.55
N MET A 166 -13.77 1.15 -2.02
CA MET A 166 -12.38 1.62 -2.05
C MET A 166 -11.85 1.83 -0.63
N ASP A 167 -12.64 2.43 0.25
CA ASP A 167 -12.28 2.66 1.65
C ASP A 167 -12.12 1.33 2.39
N GLN A 168 -13.02 0.37 2.17
CA GLN A 168 -12.89 -1.00 2.70
C GLN A 168 -11.61 -1.69 2.20
N ALA A 169 -11.32 -1.62 0.91
CA ALA A 169 -10.09 -2.18 0.35
C ALA A 169 -8.84 -1.51 0.95
N SER A 170 -8.87 -0.19 1.14
CA SER A 170 -7.77 0.55 1.77
C SER A 170 -7.54 0.14 3.23
N ALA A 171 -8.62 -0.13 3.98
CA ALA A 171 -8.55 -0.60 5.35
C ALA A 171 -7.92 -2.01 5.43
N ILE A 172 -8.35 -2.92 4.56
CA ILE A 172 -7.77 -4.27 4.46
C ILE A 172 -6.28 -4.20 4.12
N LEU A 173 -5.89 -3.36 3.14
CA LEU A 173 -4.48 -3.19 2.77
C LEU A 173 -3.65 -2.62 3.92
N ARG A 174 -4.22 -1.68 4.70
CA ARG A 174 -3.55 -1.13 5.88
C ARG A 174 -3.36 -2.20 6.95
N GLU A 175 -4.38 -3.03 7.20
CA GLU A 175 -4.30 -4.13 8.16
C GLU A 175 -3.27 -5.18 7.71
N ALA A 176 -3.30 -5.60 6.44
CA ALA A 176 -2.33 -6.54 5.88
C ALA A 176 -0.89 -6.00 5.96
N ARG A 177 -0.67 -4.70 5.79
CA ARG A 177 0.65 -4.07 5.97
C ARG A 177 1.12 -4.13 7.43
N LEU A 178 0.22 -3.85 8.38
CA LEU A 178 0.55 -3.91 9.80
C LEU A 178 0.84 -5.35 10.25
N GLU A 179 0.04 -6.31 9.79
CA GLU A 179 0.26 -7.73 10.06
C GLU A 179 1.56 -8.23 9.41
N GLY A 180 1.82 -7.83 8.16
CA GLY A 180 3.07 -8.12 7.47
C GLY A 180 4.30 -7.59 8.22
N ALA A 181 4.24 -6.35 8.71
CA ALA A 181 5.31 -5.78 9.54
C ALA A 181 5.51 -6.57 10.83
N ARG A 182 4.41 -6.93 11.51
CA ARG A 182 4.47 -7.75 12.74
C ARG A 182 5.11 -9.12 12.49
N LEU A 183 4.75 -9.78 11.38
CA LEU A 183 5.33 -11.08 11.02
C LEU A 183 6.82 -10.98 10.72
N ILE A 184 7.27 -9.90 10.07
CA ILE A 184 8.70 -9.66 9.80
C ILE A 184 9.45 -9.47 11.12
N ASP A 185 8.91 -8.67 12.04
CA ASP A 185 9.55 -8.44 13.34
C ASP A 185 9.58 -9.73 14.19
N ASP A 186 8.49 -10.50 14.21
CA ASP A 186 8.43 -11.81 14.87
C ASP A 186 9.44 -12.80 14.26
N ALA A 187 9.60 -12.80 12.93
CA ALA A 187 10.56 -13.65 12.23
C ALA A 187 12.01 -13.23 12.54
N ARG A 188 12.31 -11.94 12.55
CA ARG A 188 13.62 -11.40 12.94
C ARG A 188 13.98 -11.80 14.36
N ALA A 189 13.04 -11.66 15.30
CA ALA A 189 13.26 -12.06 16.69
C ALA A 189 13.58 -13.56 16.83
N LYS A 190 12.89 -14.42 16.07
CA LYS A 190 13.18 -15.88 16.05
C LYS A 190 14.54 -16.18 15.45
N ILE A 191 14.89 -15.55 14.33
CA ILE A 191 16.20 -15.72 13.70
C ILE A 191 17.32 -15.29 14.67
N ASP A 192 17.16 -14.14 15.33
CA ASP A 192 18.14 -13.67 16.32
C ASP A 192 18.27 -14.65 17.49
N GLN A 193 17.16 -15.22 17.96
CA GLN A 193 17.18 -16.27 18.99
C GLN A 193 17.91 -17.53 18.52
N GLU A 194 17.66 -18.00 17.30
CA GLU A 194 18.34 -19.17 16.72
C GLU A 194 19.84 -18.92 16.53
N ILE A 195 20.23 -17.72 16.09
CA ILE A 195 21.64 -17.32 15.99
C ILE A 195 22.30 -17.33 17.37
N LEU A 196 21.64 -16.79 18.40
CA LEU A 196 22.17 -16.80 19.76
C LEU A 196 22.32 -18.22 20.31
N LEU A 197 21.34 -19.10 20.07
CA LEU A 197 21.41 -20.50 20.45
C LEU A 197 22.53 -21.24 19.70
N GLY A 198 22.65 -21.04 18.39
CA GLY A 198 23.73 -21.61 17.58
C GLY A 198 25.11 -21.17 18.06
N ARG A 199 25.28 -19.89 18.38
CA ARG A 199 26.53 -19.36 18.98
C ARG A 199 26.81 -19.97 20.36
N ALA A 200 25.78 -20.20 21.18
CA ALA A 200 25.95 -20.81 22.49
C ALA A 200 26.38 -22.29 22.37
N LEU A 201 25.73 -23.05 21.48
CA LEU A 201 26.08 -24.44 21.20
C LEU A 201 27.49 -24.58 20.63
N SER A 202 27.86 -23.74 19.65
CA SER A 202 29.21 -23.74 19.10
C SER A 202 30.27 -23.43 20.16
N LYS A 203 30.03 -22.48 21.08
CA LYS A 203 30.93 -22.22 22.21
C LYS A 203 31.04 -23.40 23.16
N GLU A 204 29.94 -24.10 23.41
CA GLU A 204 29.93 -25.30 24.24
C GLU A 204 30.76 -26.42 23.59
N GLU A 205 30.54 -26.68 22.31
CA GLU A 205 31.30 -27.65 21.51
C GLU A 205 32.79 -27.30 21.45
N GLU A 206 33.14 -26.05 21.17
CA GLU A 206 34.53 -25.57 21.21
C GLU A 206 35.15 -25.76 22.60
N SER A 207 34.41 -25.47 23.67
CA SER A 207 34.90 -25.64 25.03
C SER A 207 35.15 -27.11 25.37
N LYS A 208 34.32 -28.01 24.84
CA LYS A 208 34.47 -29.45 24.99
C LYS A 208 35.69 -29.95 24.20
N ALA A 209 35.81 -29.55 22.93
CA ALA A 209 36.95 -29.89 22.09
C ALA A 209 38.27 -29.38 22.69
N LYS A 210 38.30 -28.17 23.25
CA LYS A 210 39.47 -27.64 23.97
C LYS A 210 39.86 -28.51 25.17
N LYS A 211 38.89 -29.00 25.95
CA LYS A 211 39.17 -29.91 27.07
C LYS A 211 39.72 -31.24 26.57
N ASP A 212 39.14 -31.81 25.52
CA ASP A 212 39.59 -33.07 24.94
C ASP A 212 41.02 -32.95 24.39
N ILE A 213 41.35 -31.85 23.71
CA ILE A 213 42.72 -31.55 23.25
C ILE A 213 43.68 -31.42 24.44
N GLN A 214 43.28 -30.76 25.52
CA GLN A 214 44.13 -30.64 26.71
C GLN A 214 44.44 -32.01 27.31
N VAL A 215 43.43 -32.87 27.46
CA VAL A 215 43.62 -34.24 27.97
C VAL A 215 44.59 -35.03 27.09
N LEU A 216 44.42 -34.99 25.76
CA LEU A 216 45.33 -35.67 24.84
C LEU A 216 46.76 -35.09 24.88
N THR A 217 46.90 -33.79 25.14
CA THR A 217 48.20 -33.13 25.28
C THR A 217 48.89 -33.58 26.57
N ASP A 218 48.15 -33.64 27.67
CA ASP A 218 48.66 -34.14 28.96
C ASP A 218 49.09 -35.61 28.83
N GLU A 219 48.29 -36.46 28.17
CA GLU A 219 48.65 -37.87 27.87
C GLU A 219 49.90 -37.99 26.99
N LEU A 220 50.05 -37.11 25.99
CA LEU A 220 51.23 -37.06 25.13
C LEU A 220 52.49 -36.68 25.92
N ASP A 221 52.38 -35.71 26.83
CA ASP A 221 53.48 -35.28 27.69
C ASP A 221 53.88 -36.39 28.68
N GLU A 222 52.91 -37.10 29.27
CA GLU A 222 53.17 -38.29 30.10
C GLU A 222 53.89 -39.38 29.31
N LEU A 223 53.45 -39.66 28.09
CA LEU A 223 54.09 -40.65 27.21
C LEU A 223 55.51 -40.21 26.81
N ALA A 224 55.72 -38.93 26.54
CA ALA A 224 57.03 -38.38 26.22
C ALA A 224 57.99 -38.53 27.42
N GLN A 225 57.51 -38.26 28.64
CA GLN A 225 58.28 -38.49 29.87
C GLN A 225 58.64 -39.97 30.05
N ALA A 226 57.67 -40.88 29.86
CA ALA A 226 57.92 -42.31 29.91
C ALA A 226 58.96 -42.76 28.87
N CYS A 227 58.91 -42.22 27.65
CA CYS A 227 59.91 -42.47 26.61
C CYS A 227 61.32 -42.01 27.02
N LEU A 228 61.44 -40.84 27.66
CA LEU A 228 62.71 -40.34 28.18
C LEU A 228 63.26 -41.24 29.30
N GLU A 229 62.40 -41.70 30.20
CA GLU A 229 62.79 -42.67 31.24
C GLU A 229 63.27 -43.99 30.64
N HIS A 230 62.53 -44.54 29.67
CA HIS A 230 62.96 -45.74 28.95
C HIS A 230 64.30 -45.56 28.24
N ARG A 231 64.53 -44.41 27.60
CA ARG A 231 65.83 -44.09 26.98
C ARG A 231 66.95 -44.01 28.02
N ARG A 232 66.67 -43.47 29.21
CA ARG A 232 67.61 -43.45 30.33
C ARG A 232 67.92 -44.88 30.81
N TYR A 233 66.92 -45.72 31.01
CA TYR A 233 67.12 -47.13 31.38
C TYR A 233 67.97 -47.88 30.34
N LEU A 234 67.72 -47.64 29.05
CA LEU A 234 68.56 -48.21 27.98
C LEU A 234 70.00 -47.73 28.07
N SER A 235 70.24 -46.43 28.29
CA SER A 235 71.62 -45.92 28.46
C SER A 235 72.34 -46.52 29.67
N GLN A 236 71.61 -46.76 30.76
CA GLN A 236 72.15 -47.39 31.96
C GLN A 236 72.48 -48.87 31.70
N SER A 237 71.59 -49.60 31.02
CA SER A 237 71.83 -51.01 30.69
C SER A 237 72.98 -51.19 29.70
N THR A 238 73.12 -50.29 28.70
CA THR A 238 74.28 -50.30 27.79
C THR A 238 75.59 -50.04 28.54
N THR A 239 75.57 -49.11 29.50
CA THR A 239 76.75 -48.81 30.33
C THR A 239 77.13 -50.03 31.18
N LEU A 240 76.15 -50.66 31.84
CA LEU A 240 76.37 -51.85 32.64
C LEU A 240 76.86 -53.05 31.80
N LEU A 241 76.35 -53.21 30.58
CA LEU A 241 76.85 -54.21 29.63
C LEU A 241 78.31 -53.96 29.27
N LEU A 242 78.71 -52.72 29.01
CA LEU A 242 80.10 -52.36 28.75
C LEU A 242 81.00 -52.65 29.96
N GLU A 243 80.54 -52.34 31.17
CA GLU A 243 81.26 -52.66 32.41
C GLU A 243 81.42 -54.18 32.59
N VAL A 244 80.38 -54.97 32.32
CA VAL A 244 80.45 -56.44 32.39
C VAL A 244 81.40 -57.01 31.34
N LEU A 245 81.39 -56.48 30.11
CA LEU A 245 82.32 -56.89 29.06
C LEU A 245 83.76 -56.54 29.42
N GLN A 246 84.03 -55.34 29.93
CA GLN A 246 85.36 -54.94 30.41
C GLN A 246 85.80 -55.81 31.59
N PHE A 247 84.90 -56.13 32.53
CA PHE A 247 85.21 -57.04 33.62
C PHE A 247 85.57 -58.44 33.11
N ALA A 248 84.81 -58.97 32.14
CA ALA A 248 85.11 -60.26 31.52
C ALA A 248 86.48 -60.26 30.83
N GLU A 249 86.79 -59.22 30.05
CA GLU A 249 88.08 -59.04 29.37
C GLU A 249 89.24 -58.95 30.38
N THR A 250 89.09 -58.17 31.45
CA THR A 250 90.12 -58.11 32.51
C THR A 250 90.28 -59.45 33.24
N GLY A 251 89.19 -60.20 33.44
CA GLY A 251 89.24 -61.56 34.00
C GLY A 251 89.98 -62.54 33.08
N GLU A 252 89.76 -62.46 31.77
CA GLU A 252 90.48 -63.25 30.77
C GLU A 252 91.97 -62.87 30.73
N ASN A 253 92.29 -61.58 30.78
CA ASN A 253 93.65 -61.08 30.90
C ASN A 253 94.35 -61.52 32.20
N MET A 254 93.62 -61.60 33.32
CA MET A 254 94.15 -62.12 34.58
C MET A 254 94.37 -63.63 34.52
N ALA A 255 93.47 -64.38 33.89
CA ALA A 255 93.58 -65.83 33.74
C ALA A 255 94.75 -66.22 32.83
N THR A 256 94.91 -65.51 31.71
CA THR A 256 96.07 -65.65 30.80
C THR A 256 97.37 -65.27 31.51
N ALA A 257 97.43 -64.14 32.21
CA ALA A 257 98.60 -63.76 32.99
C ALA A 257 98.95 -64.77 34.11
N ALA A 258 97.96 -65.40 34.73
CA ALA A 258 98.18 -66.45 35.73
C ALA A 258 98.69 -67.76 35.09
N LEU A 259 98.18 -68.12 33.92
CA LEU A 259 98.67 -69.22 33.09
C LEU A 259 100.11 -68.98 32.65
N ASP A 260 100.43 -67.79 32.17
CA ASP A 260 101.78 -67.41 31.75
C ASP A 260 102.76 -67.41 32.93
N ARG A 261 102.35 -66.93 34.10
CA ARG A 261 103.15 -67.07 35.33
C ARG A 261 103.35 -68.53 35.72
N SER A 262 102.30 -69.35 35.73
CA SER A 262 102.43 -70.78 36.01
C SER A 262 103.31 -71.49 34.98
N HIS A 263 103.24 -71.11 33.71
CA HIS A 263 104.06 -71.68 32.66
C HIS A 263 105.52 -71.28 32.86
N ASN A 264 105.79 -70.00 33.11
CA ASN A 264 107.12 -69.50 33.45
C ASN A 264 107.67 -70.13 34.74
N ASP A 265 106.86 -70.32 35.78
CA ASP A 265 107.29 -70.97 37.02
C ASP A 265 107.63 -72.45 36.78
N GLN A 266 106.89 -73.15 35.90
CA GLN A 266 107.21 -74.51 35.49
C GLN A 266 108.47 -74.57 34.61
N VAL A 267 108.63 -73.64 33.66
CA VAL A 267 109.81 -73.53 32.80
C VAL A 267 111.05 -73.20 33.62
N ASN A 268 110.95 -72.27 34.57
CA ASN A 268 112.02 -71.93 35.51
C ASN A 268 112.33 -73.12 36.43
N ALA A 269 111.34 -73.84 36.94
CA ALA A 269 111.59 -75.05 37.73
C ALA A 269 112.22 -76.20 36.91
N VAL A 270 112.03 -76.24 35.59
CA VAL A 270 112.72 -77.16 34.68
C VAL A 270 114.14 -76.66 34.39
N LEU A 271 114.33 -75.36 34.16
CA LEU A 271 115.65 -74.73 33.98
C LEU A 271 116.51 -74.90 35.25
N ASP A 272 115.97 -74.69 36.45
CA ASP A 272 116.67 -74.95 37.72
C ASP A 272 117.11 -76.42 37.87
N ARG A 273 116.36 -77.36 37.27
CA ARG A 273 116.77 -78.79 37.22
C ARG A 273 117.88 -79.04 36.20
N TYR A 274 117.83 -78.36 35.05
CA TYR A 274 118.91 -78.43 34.07
C TYR A 274 120.19 -77.72 34.57
N GLU A 275 120.08 -76.65 35.35
CA GLU A 275 121.21 -76.02 36.04
C GLU A 275 121.79 -76.93 37.13
N GLN A 276 120.98 -77.78 37.78
CA GLN A 276 121.47 -78.80 38.73
C GLN A 276 122.16 -80.00 38.07
N ASP A 277 121.81 -80.33 36.82
CA ASP A 277 122.37 -81.48 36.09
C ASP A 277 123.50 -81.08 35.10
N ALA A 278 123.81 -79.78 34.98
CA ALA A 278 124.87 -79.25 34.12
C ALA A 278 125.98 -78.54 34.92
N GLU A 279 126.42 -79.11 36.03
CA GLU A 279 127.71 -78.75 36.66
C GLU A 279 128.77 -79.83 36.39
N THR A 280 129.11 -80.03 35.11
CA THR A 280 130.46 -80.45 34.69
C THR A 280 130.66 -80.10 33.21
N GLU A 281 131.79 -79.45 32.94
CA GLU A 281 132.45 -79.17 31.64
C GLU A 281 132.31 -77.76 31.03
N GLU A 282 133.42 -77.03 31.24
CA GLU A 282 134.21 -76.29 30.23
C GLU A 282 133.64 -75.02 29.58
N GLU A 283 134.06 -73.90 30.16
CA GLU A 283 134.86 -72.84 29.52
C GLU A 283 134.93 -72.86 27.97
N TRP A 284 134.12 -72.02 27.32
CA TRP A 284 134.46 -71.41 26.03
C TRP A 284 134.08 -69.93 26.02
N GLN A 285 135.12 -69.10 25.95
CA GLN A 285 135.04 -67.75 25.41
C GLN A 285 134.96 -67.88 23.88
N GLU A 286 134.04 -67.16 23.25
CA GLU A 286 134.18 -66.76 21.85
C GLU A 286 133.50 -65.40 21.66
N GLU A 287 134.35 -64.40 21.40
CA GLU A 287 133.99 -63.21 20.63
C GLU A 287 133.62 -63.68 19.22
N ASP A 288 132.52 -63.19 18.65
CA ASP A 288 132.54 -62.74 17.27
C ASP A 288 131.26 -61.97 16.87
N GLU A 289 131.46 -61.22 15.81
CA GLU A 289 130.84 -59.95 15.45
C GLU A 289 129.95 -60.15 14.20
N TYR A 290 128.99 -59.24 14.00
CA TYR A 290 128.22 -58.99 12.77
C TYR A 290 127.21 -60.03 12.23
N TRP A 291 125.96 -59.59 12.01
CA TRP A 291 125.36 -59.34 10.67
C TRP A 291 124.01 -58.64 10.82
N GLN A 292 123.84 -57.48 10.17
CA GLN A 292 122.52 -56.94 9.79
C GLN A 292 121.97 -57.72 8.59
N PRO A 293 120.67 -57.67 8.29
CA PRO A 293 120.34 -56.81 7.16
C PRO A 293 119.04 -56.00 7.34
N GLU A 294 119.10 -54.79 6.81
CA GLU A 294 117.98 -54.03 6.26
C GLU A 294 117.21 -54.87 5.21
N VAL A 295 115.91 -54.65 5.02
CA VAL A 295 115.32 -54.04 3.79
C VAL A 295 113.79 -53.91 3.97
N HIS A 296 113.35 -52.66 3.86
CA HIS A 296 112.11 -52.10 3.30
C HIS A 296 111.03 -53.02 2.68
N HIS A 297 109.75 -52.69 2.96
CA HIS A 297 108.88 -51.96 2.00
C HIS A 297 107.53 -51.57 2.65
N GLU A 298 107.34 -50.26 2.87
CA GLU A 298 106.07 -49.55 2.65
C GLU A 298 105.69 -49.59 1.14
N PRO A 299 104.55 -49.03 0.70
CA PRO A 299 103.19 -48.99 1.25
C PRO A 299 102.18 -49.33 0.12
N GLU A 300 100.86 -49.24 0.37
CA GLU A 300 99.95 -48.72 -0.66
C GLU A 300 98.69 -48.14 -0.01
N GLN A 301 98.50 -46.85 -0.30
CA GLN A 301 97.34 -46.01 -0.03
C GLN A 301 96.30 -46.20 -1.15
N GLU A 302 95.24 -45.38 -1.05
CA GLU A 302 94.24 -45.04 -2.06
C GLU A 302 93.00 -45.93 -2.04
N ASP A 303 91.77 -45.43 -2.12
CA ASP A 303 91.17 -44.10 -2.02
C ASP A 303 89.66 -44.39 -2.05
N ALA A 304 88.86 -43.60 -1.34
CA ALA A 304 87.49 -43.28 -1.74
C ALA A 304 86.95 -42.19 -0.83
N GLU A 305 87.19 -40.97 -1.28
CA GLU A 305 86.34 -39.80 -1.08
C GLU A 305 84.86 -40.17 -1.23
N GLN A 306 84.02 -39.66 -0.33
CA GLN A 306 82.71 -39.12 -0.70
C GLN A 306 82.44 -37.89 0.18
N GLU A 307 82.59 -36.73 -0.47
CA GLU A 307 81.97 -35.44 -0.16
C GLU A 307 80.49 -35.62 0.22
N GLU A 308 80.01 -35.06 1.32
CA GLU A 308 79.58 -33.66 1.53
C GLU A 308 78.16 -33.36 1.01
N HIS A 309 77.41 -32.66 1.86
CA HIS A 309 76.15 -31.92 1.63
C HIS A 309 74.79 -32.65 1.64
N SER A 310 74.05 -32.47 2.75
CA SER A 310 72.68 -31.95 2.72
C SER A 310 72.24 -31.33 4.06
N ASP A 311 72.92 -30.25 4.48
CA ASP A 311 72.22 -29.19 5.21
C ASP A 311 71.80 -28.15 4.18
N ASP A 312 70.50 -28.02 3.92
CA ASP A 312 69.91 -26.72 3.62
C ASP A 312 68.39 -26.72 3.83
N VAL A 313 68.02 -26.01 4.90
CA VAL A 313 67.10 -24.88 4.88
C VAL A 313 65.64 -25.17 4.50
N TRP A 314 64.88 -25.26 5.59
CA TRP A 314 63.49 -24.84 5.70
C TRP A 314 63.33 -23.37 5.28
N HIS A 315 62.47 -23.08 4.30
CA HIS A 315 61.85 -21.77 4.13
C HIS A 315 60.33 -21.91 4.22
N PRO A 316 59.66 -21.16 5.11
CA PRO A 316 58.22 -20.97 5.08
C PRO A 316 57.87 -19.92 4.03
N GLU A 317 56.57 -19.72 3.82
CA GLU A 317 55.93 -18.72 2.95
C GLU A 317 55.53 -19.24 1.56
N THR A 318 54.31 -19.77 1.51
CA THR A 318 53.36 -19.18 0.56
C THR A 318 52.01 -19.06 1.24
N GLU A 319 51.61 -17.81 1.39
CA GLU A 319 50.37 -17.36 1.98
C GLU A 319 49.15 -17.86 1.19
N TRP A 320 48.08 -17.99 1.97
CA TRP A 320 46.68 -18.04 1.57
C TRP A 320 46.33 -17.24 0.30
N GLN A 321 45.61 -17.89 -0.61
CA GLN A 321 44.54 -17.24 -1.36
C GLN A 321 43.27 -18.10 -1.25
N PRO A 322 42.19 -17.62 -0.60
CA PRO A 322 40.90 -18.27 -0.69
C PRO A 322 40.30 -18.01 -2.08
N GLU A 323 39.87 -19.07 -2.74
CA GLU A 323 39.03 -19.01 -3.93
C GLU A 323 37.76 -18.20 -3.61
N GLU A 324 37.63 -17.02 -4.22
CA GLU A 324 36.34 -16.35 -4.34
C GLU A 324 35.44 -17.19 -5.23
N LEU A 325 34.50 -17.91 -4.61
CA LEU A 325 33.32 -18.43 -5.29
C LEU A 325 32.47 -17.22 -5.71
N ILE A 326 32.70 -16.79 -6.95
CA ILE A 326 31.82 -15.89 -7.70
C ILE A 326 30.45 -16.58 -7.81
N ALA A 327 29.51 -16.13 -6.99
CA ALA A 327 28.11 -16.33 -7.25
C ALA A 327 27.78 -15.63 -8.57
N SER A 328 27.30 -16.40 -9.53
CA SER A 328 26.79 -15.96 -10.81
C SER A 328 25.80 -14.79 -10.65
N GLU A 329 26.19 -13.63 -11.18
CA GLU A 329 25.29 -12.54 -11.55
C GLU A 329 24.30 -13.05 -12.60
N ASP A 330 23.03 -13.19 -12.23
CA ASP A 330 21.92 -13.04 -13.17
C ASP A 330 20.91 -12.05 -12.57
N GLY A 331 21.07 -10.82 -13.02
CA GLY A 331 20.09 -9.74 -13.20
C GLY A 331 18.87 -9.63 -12.30
N VAL A 332 18.93 -8.71 -11.33
CA VAL A 332 17.79 -7.82 -11.02
C VAL A 332 18.35 -6.43 -10.70
N LYS A 333 18.07 -5.45 -11.58
CA LYS A 333 18.35 -4.03 -11.32
C LYS A 333 17.36 -3.48 -10.29
N PRO A 334 17.78 -2.65 -9.33
CA PRO A 334 16.86 -1.87 -8.50
C PRO A 334 16.39 -0.62 -9.25
N GLU A 335 15.16 -0.23 -8.94
CA GLU A 335 14.43 0.94 -9.42
C GLU A 335 15.15 2.24 -9.02
N ASP A 336 15.20 3.21 -9.94
CA ASP A 336 15.27 4.65 -9.65
C ASP A 336 14.95 5.40 -10.95
N ASP A 337 13.67 5.76 -11.13
CA ASP A 337 13.20 6.84 -12.02
C ASP A 337 11.73 7.15 -11.66
N ILE A 338 11.53 7.91 -10.59
CA ILE A 338 10.32 8.71 -10.37
C ILE A 338 10.76 10.17 -10.33
N LEU A 339 10.73 10.84 -11.48
CA LEU A 339 10.56 12.28 -11.59
C LEU A 339 10.06 12.63 -12.99
N GLU A 340 8.74 12.64 -13.20
CA GLU A 340 8.11 13.55 -14.16
C GLU A 340 6.57 13.59 -14.01
N GLY A 341 6.04 14.80 -13.78
CA GLY A 341 4.72 15.18 -14.30
C GLY A 341 3.48 15.06 -13.41
N LEU A 342 3.47 15.65 -12.21
CA LEU A 342 2.21 16.16 -11.63
C LEU A 342 2.13 17.67 -11.88
N ALA A 343 1.48 18.04 -12.98
CA ALA A 343 0.99 19.39 -13.19
C ALA A 343 -0.09 19.68 -12.15
N TYR A 344 0.23 20.57 -11.20
CA TYR A 344 -0.75 21.32 -10.44
C TYR A 344 -1.45 22.28 -11.42
N GLU A 345 -2.73 22.05 -11.71
CA GLU A 345 -3.61 23.16 -12.13
C GLU A 345 -4.17 23.79 -10.87
N GLU A 346 -3.59 24.95 -10.54
CA GLU A 346 -4.09 25.93 -9.61
C GLU A 346 -5.48 26.38 -10.05
N GLY A 347 -6.45 26.28 -9.13
CA GLY A 347 -7.74 26.96 -9.26
C GLY A 347 -7.52 28.46 -9.33
N GLY A 348 -7.78 29.03 -10.50
CA GLY A 348 -7.94 30.46 -10.68
C GLY A 348 -9.37 30.87 -10.34
N ASP A 349 -9.56 31.43 -9.16
CA ASP A 349 -10.59 32.43 -8.93
C ASP A 349 -10.39 33.57 -9.95
N SER A 350 -11.40 33.81 -10.79
CA SER A 350 -11.56 35.11 -11.42
C SER A 350 -13.05 35.44 -11.51
N GLU A 351 -13.39 36.52 -10.80
CA GLU A 351 -14.60 37.29 -10.91
C GLU A 351 -14.87 37.65 -12.39
N HIS A 352 -16.10 37.43 -12.86
CA HIS A 352 -16.90 38.41 -13.63
C HIS A 352 -18.34 37.95 -13.86
#